data_AF-A0A7Z9QZX4-F1
#
_entry.id   AF-A0A7Z9QZX4-F1
#
_cell.length_a   1.000
_cell.length_b   1.000
_cell.length_c   1.000
_cell.angle_alpha   90.00
_cell.angle_beta   90.00
_cell.angle_gamma   90.00
#
_symmetry.space_group_name_H-M   'P 1'
#
loop_
_entity.id
_entity.type
_entity.pdbx_description
1 polymer ?
#
loop_
_entity_poly.entity_id
_entity_poly.type
_entity_poly.pdbx_seq_one_letter_code
_entity_poly.pdbx_strand_id
1 'polypeptide(L)'
;MSRFTKTFSGNFAMVVGVIALLVALLLAPLPMDASQPEVLPMGDSQDGWVSLFDGTSHASWRGYRKDTFPDQGWKMDDGWLQVTAGGGGGDIVTVDQYDDFELEL
;
A
#
# COMPACT_ATOMS: atom_id res chain seq x y z
N MET A 1 58.93 23.46 -35.49
CA MET A 1 58.24 22.88 -34.31
C MET A 1 56.86 23.53 -34.21
N SER A 2 55.84 22.93 -34.81
CA SER A 2 54.48 23.50 -34.86
C SER A 2 53.71 23.10 -33.60
N ARG A 3 53.14 24.07 -32.89
CA ARG A 3 52.27 23.87 -31.72
C ARG A 3 50.80 23.86 -32.18
N PHE A 4 50.08 22.79 -31.87
CA PHE A 4 48.65 22.65 -32.15
C PHE A 4 47.85 23.17 -30.95
N THR A 5 47.04 24.21 -31.14
CA THR A 5 45.99 24.59 -30.20
C THR A 5 44.70 23.89 -30.63
N LYS A 6 44.05 23.13 -29.74
CA LYS A 6 42.67 22.67 -29.96
C LYS A 6 41.77 23.31 -28.92
N THR A 7 41.13 24.40 -29.31
CA THR A 7 39.94 24.92 -28.66
C THR A 7 38.80 23.93 -28.89
N PHE A 8 38.15 23.46 -27.82
CA PHE A 8 36.96 22.61 -27.92
C PHE A 8 35.74 23.48 -27.61
N SER A 9 35.14 24.04 -28.66
CA SER A 9 33.92 24.85 -28.59
C SER A 9 32.68 23.95 -28.57
N GLY A 10 31.71 24.27 -27.72
CA GLY A 10 30.31 24.27 -28.16
C GLY A 10 29.31 23.40 -27.42
N ASN A 11 29.62 22.17 -27.01
CA ASN A 11 28.56 21.24 -26.53
C ASN A 11 28.69 20.74 -25.09
N PHE A 12 29.82 20.94 -24.41
CA PHE A 12 30.01 20.34 -23.09
C PHE A 12 29.25 21.07 -21.98
N ALA A 13 29.24 22.40 -22.00
CA ALA A 13 28.53 23.21 -20.99
C ALA A 13 27.00 23.04 -21.05
N MET A 14 26.42 22.84 -22.25
CA MET A 14 24.99 22.61 -22.42
C MET A 14 24.55 21.23 -21.93
N VAL A 15 25.35 20.19 -22.19
CA VAL A 15 25.08 18.82 -21.71
C VAL A 15 25.21 18.73 -20.18
N VAL A 16 26.21 19.38 -19.59
CA VAL A 16 26.37 19.44 -18.12
C VAL A 16 25.20 20.19 -17.46
N GLY A 17 24.71 21.28 -18.06
CA GLY A 17 23.55 22.02 -17.56
C GLY A 17 22.24 21.23 -17.64
N VAL A 18 22.02 20.49 -18.72
CA VAL A 18 20.82 19.62 -18.87
C VAL A 18 20.88 18.43 -17.92
N ILE A 19 22.05 17.82 -17.71
CA ILE A 19 22.22 16.74 -16.72
C ILE A 19 21.98 17.26 -15.30
N ALA A 20 22.50 18.45 -14.94
CA ALA A 20 22.26 19.05 -13.63
C ALA A 20 20.77 19.35 -13.39
N LEU A 21 20.03 19.80 -14.42
CA LEU A 21 18.59 20.05 -14.34
C LEU A 21 17.78 18.74 -14.22
N LEU A 22 18.19 17.67 -14.88
CA LEU A 22 17.57 16.35 -14.79
C LEU A 22 17.85 15.68 -13.43
N VAL A 23 19.05 15.83 -12.88
CA VAL A 23 19.40 15.33 -11.53
C VAL A 23 18.62 16.09 -10.45
N ALA A 24 18.41 17.40 -10.62
CA ALA A 24 17.61 18.19 -9.68
C ALA A 24 16.11 17.81 -9.72
N LEU A 25 15.57 17.41 -10.88
CA LEU A 25 14.21 16.87 -10.98
C LEU A 25 14.06 15.48 -10.35
N LEU A 26 15.12 14.68 -10.31
CA LEU A 26 15.14 13.37 -9.65
C LEU A 26 15.29 13.46 -8.11
N LEU A 27 15.74 14.59 -7.57
CA LEU A 27 15.98 14.79 -6.13
C LEU A 27 14.89 15.62 -5.41
N ALA A 28 13.84 16.06 -6.12
CA ALA A 28 12.72 16.76 -5.50
C ALA A 28 11.88 15.76 -4.67
N PRO A 29 11.64 16.02 -3.36
CA PRO A 29 10.75 15.18 -2.58
C PRO A 29 9.33 15.28 -3.14
N LEU A 30 8.78 14.15 -3.57
CA LEU A 30 7.37 14.06 -3.93
C LEU A 30 6.52 14.38 -2.69
N PRO A 31 5.45 15.17 -2.79
CA PRO A 31 4.51 15.33 -1.70
C PRO A 31 3.86 13.96 -1.46
N MET A 32 4.27 13.29 -0.37
CA MET A 32 3.55 12.14 0.14
C MET A 32 2.29 12.67 0.80
N ASP A 33 1.15 12.49 0.12
CA ASP A 33 -0.15 12.78 0.70
C ASP A 33 -0.44 11.74 1.79
N ALA A 34 -0.13 12.08 3.04
CA ALA A 34 -0.32 11.23 4.21
C ALA A 34 -1.80 11.13 4.65
N SER A 35 -2.74 11.55 3.80
CA SER A 35 -4.16 11.72 4.13
C SER A 35 -5.06 10.63 3.54
N GLN A 36 -4.55 9.78 2.65
CA GLN A 36 -5.31 8.63 2.19
C GLN A 36 -4.95 7.41 3.05
N PRO A 37 -5.94 6.71 3.66
CA PRO A 37 -5.66 5.39 4.20
C PRO A 37 -5.06 4.58 3.07
N GLU A 38 -3.87 4.04 3.31
CA GLU A 38 -3.18 3.18 2.36
C GLU A 38 -4.04 1.93 2.16
N VAL A 39 -4.91 1.98 1.16
CA VAL A 39 -5.71 0.84 0.72
C VAL A 39 -4.70 -0.07 0.03
N LEU A 40 -4.06 -0.93 0.81
CA LEU A 40 -3.30 -2.04 0.25
C LEU A 40 -4.33 -2.90 -0.49
N PRO A 41 -4.26 -3.02 -1.83
CA PRO A 41 -5.13 -3.93 -2.55
C PRO A 41 -4.79 -5.34 -2.09
N MET A 42 -5.54 -5.87 -1.12
CA MET A 42 -5.43 -7.26 -0.73
C MET A 42 -6.06 -8.12 -1.82
N GLY A 43 -5.22 -8.47 -2.78
CA GLY A 43 -5.45 -9.53 -3.75
C GLY A 43 -5.96 -9.05 -5.09
N ASP A 44 -5.03 -8.82 -6.02
CA ASP A 44 -5.26 -9.16 -7.43
C ASP A 44 -5.38 -10.69 -7.52
N SER A 45 -6.56 -11.22 -7.20
CA SER A 45 -6.89 -12.60 -7.55
C SER A 45 -7.32 -12.62 -9.02
N GLN A 46 -7.00 -13.72 -9.72
CA GLN A 46 -7.08 -13.82 -11.18
C GLN A 46 -8.49 -13.68 -11.78
N ASP A 47 -9.54 -13.54 -10.96
CA ASP A 47 -10.94 -13.54 -11.39
C ASP A 47 -11.82 -12.46 -10.70
N GLY A 48 -11.21 -11.44 -10.06
CA GLY A 48 -11.95 -10.33 -9.43
C GLY A 48 -12.43 -10.59 -8.00
N TRP A 49 -11.99 -11.67 -7.37
CA TRP A 49 -12.23 -11.94 -5.95
C TRP A 49 -11.33 -11.07 -5.05
N VAL A 50 -11.86 -10.62 -3.92
CA VAL A 50 -11.09 -9.91 -2.88
C VAL A 50 -10.93 -10.82 -1.68
N SER A 51 -9.70 -10.96 -1.17
CA SER A 51 -9.48 -11.74 0.03
C SER A 51 -9.88 -10.93 1.27
N LEU A 52 -10.90 -11.42 1.99
CA LEU A 52 -11.32 -10.82 3.26
C LEU A 52 -10.51 -11.34 4.46
N PHE A 53 -9.78 -12.45 4.31
CA PHE A 53 -8.96 -13.01 5.39
C PHE A 53 -7.76 -13.76 4.82
N ASP A 54 -6.56 -13.37 5.26
CA ASP A 54 -5.28 -13.94 4.82
C ASP A 54 -4.78 -15.09 5.73
N GLY A 55 -5.57 -15.47 6.74
CA GLY A 55 -5.21 -16.47 7.75
C GLY A 55 -4.56 -15.89 9.01
N THR A 56 -4.16 -14.61 9.02
CA THR A 56 -3.31 -14.03 10.07
C THR A 56 -3.69 -12.63 10.55
N SER A 57 -4.50 -11.90 9.77
CA SER A 57 -4.79 -10.49 9.99
C SER A 57 -6.29 -10.21 10.09
N HIS A 58 -6.67 -9.22 10.92
CA HIS A 58 -8.03 -8.66 10.97
C HIS A 58 -8.14 -7.36 10.16
N ALA A 59 -7.21 -7.07 9.25
CA ALA A 59 -7.19 -5.79 8.53
C ALA A 59 -8.53 -5.47 7.83
N SER A 60 -9.21 -6.47 7.29
CA SER A 60 -10.50 -6.31 6.62
C SER A 60 -11.71 -6.35 7.57
N TRP A 61 -11.51 -6.49 8.87
CA TRP A 61 -12.57 -6.71 9.86
C TRP A 61 -12.55 -5.71 11.01
N ARG A 62 -13.73 -5.34 11.48
CA ARG A 62 -13.94 -4.52 12.69
C ARG A 62 -15.13 -5.04 13.48
N GLY A 63 -15.28 -4.62 14.73
CA GLY A 63 -16.45 -4.97 15.52
C GLY A 63 -17.72 -4.30 15.00
N TYR A 64 -18.86 -4.98 15.08
CA TYR A 64 -20.16 -4.38 14.79
C TYR A 64 -20.39 -3.16 15.70
N ARG A 65 -20.70 -2.01 15.09
CA ARG A 65 -20.84 -0.69 15.75
C ARG A 65 -19.57 -0.22 16.49
N LYS A 66 -18.39 -0.71 16.08
CA LYS A 66 -17.08 -0.26 16.56
C LYS A 66 -16.20 0.16 15.37
N ASP A 67 -15.21 1.01 15.66
CA ASP A 67 -14.22 1.46 14.68
C ASP A 67 -13.03 0.50 14.56
N THR A 68 -12.82 -0.34 15.59
CA THR A 68 -11.69 -1.27 15.67
C THR A 68 -12.16 -2.73 15.79
N PHE A 69 -11.25 -3.65 15.52
CA PHE A 69 -11.44 -5.07 15.79
C PHE A 69 -11.59 -5.31 17.32
N PRO A 70 -12.41 -6.29 17.78
CA PRO A 70 -12.55 -6.56 19.20
C PRO A 70 -11.23 -6.96 19.88
N ASP A 71 -10.91 -6.34 21.02
CA ASP A 71 -9.71 -6.67 21.81
C ASP A 71 -9.78 -8.06 22.47
N GLN A 72 -10.95 -8.69 22.48
CA GLN A 72 -11.20 -9.98 23.11
C GLN A 72 -12.29 -10.76 22.36
N GLY A 73 -12.40 -12.05 22.65
CA GLY A 73 -13.46 -12.91 22.13
C GLY A 73 -13.22 -13.45 20.72
N TRP A 74 -12.13 -13.06 20.08
CA TRP A 74 -11.68 -13.57 18.79
C TRP A 74 -10.21 -13.95 18.88
N LYS A 75 -9.81 -15.03 18.21
CA LYS A 75 -8.42 -15.46 18.06
C LYS A 75 -8.14 -15.84 16.61
N MET A 76 -6.92 -15.58 16.16
CA MET A 76 -6.41 -16.10 14.91
C MET A 76 -5.41 -17.18 15.23
N ASP A 77 -5.72 -18.41 14.82
CA ASP A 77 -4.98 -19.59 15.24
C ASP A 77 -5.09 -20.66 14.15
N ASP A 78 -3.95 -21.19 13.74
CA ASP A 78 -3.78 -22.17 12.66
C ASP A 78 -4.40 -21.74 11.31
N GLY A 79 -4.33 -20.44 10.98
CA GLY A 79 -4.92 -19.90 9.76
C GLY A 79 -6.44 -19.69 9.83
N TRP A 80 -7.06 -19.85 11.02
CA TRP A 80 -8.49 -19.67 11.23
C TRP A 80 -8.80 -18.46 12.08
N LEU A 81 -9.86 -17.74 11.72
CA LEU A 81 -10.49 -16.74 12.56
C LEU A 81 -11.56 -17.41 13.45
N GLN A 82 -11.29 -17.51 14.75
CA GLN A 82 -12.09 -18.32 15.69
C GLN A 82 -12.72 -17.45 16.77
N VAL A 83 -14.00 -17.67 17.06
CA VAL A 83 -14.66 -17.09 18.22
C VAL A 83 -14.25 -17.83 19.50
N THR A 84 -13.93 -17.08 20.55
CA THR A 84 -13.69 -17.64 21.88
C THR A 84 -15.01 -17.70 22.63
N ALA A 85 -15.47 -18.92 22.95
CA ALA A 85 -16.72 -19.13 23.68
C ALA A 85 -16.72 -18.36 25.01
N GLY A 86 -17.74 -17.53 25.22
CA GLY A 86 -17.84 -16.67 26.41
C GLY A 86 -16.86 -15.50 26.47
N GLY A 87 -16.06 -15.26 25.42
CA GLY A 87 -15.04 -14.22 25.39
C GLY A 87 -15.54 -12.80 25.13
N GLY A 88 -16.85 -12.61 24.87
CA GLY A 88 -17.48 -11.28 24.85
C GLY A 88 -17.00 -10.35 23.72
N GLY A 89 -16.50 -10.88 22.61
CA GLY A 89 -16.01 -10.08 21.48
C GLY A 89 -17.13 -9.41 20.66
N GLY A 90 -18.31 -10.03 20.65
CA GLY A 90 -19.43 -9.63 19.81
C GLY A 90 -19.20 -9.98 18.34
N ASP A 91 -20.08 -9.47 17.48
CA ASP A 91 -20.04 -9.70 16.04
C ASP A 91 -18.96 -8.84 15.37
N ILE A 92 -18.43 -9.34 14.26
CA ILE A 92 -17.51 -8.61 13.38
C ILE A 92 -18.15 -8.38 12.02
N VAL A 93 -17.75 -7.29 11.38
CA VAL A 93 -18.20 -6.88 10.05
C VAL A 93 -16.97 -6.46 9.24
N THR A 94 -17.10 -6.47 7.91
CA THR A 94 -16.06 -5.94 7.04
C THR A 94 -15.85 -4.44 7.30
N VAL A 95 -14.62 -3.97 7.11
CA VAL A 95 -14.32 -2.53 7.12
C VAL A 95 -15.04 -1.85 5.96
N ASP A 96 -14.93 -2.45 4.76
CA ASP A 96 -15.57 -1.99 3.54
C ASP A 96 -17.04 -2.43 3.43
N GLN A 97 -17.80 -1.70 2.62
CA GLN A 97 -19.19 -2.01 2.30
C GLN A 97 -19.30 -2.52 0.87
N TYR A 98 -20.07 -3.58 0.68
CA TYR A 98 -20.34 -4.21 -0.60
C TYR A 98 -21.84 -4.17 -0.86
N ASP A 99 -22.25 -3.89 -2.10
CA ASP A 99 -23.65 -3.87 -2.52
C ASP A 99 -24.03 -5.25 -3.09
N ASP A 100 -23.78 -5.45 -4.39
CA ASP A 100 -23.89 -6.77 -5.04
C ASP A 100 -22.57 -7.54 -4.87
N PHE A 101 -22.62 -8.72 -4.26
CA PHE A 101 -21.44 -9.57 -4.09
C PHE A 101 -21.77 -11.07 -4.05
N GLU A 102 -20.74 -11.87 -4.33
CA GLU A 102 -20.68 -13.28 -3.99
C GLU A 102 -19.64 -13.47 -2.87
N LEU A 103 -19.92 -14.39 -1.93
CA LEU A 103 -19.08 -14.66 -0.77
C LEU A 103 -18.78 -16.16 -0.67
N GLU A 104 -17.50 -16.49 -0.50
CA GLU A 104 -16.98 -17.84 -0.25
C GLU A 104 -16.13 -17.84 1.03
N LEU A 105 -16.17 -18.94 1.81
CA LEU A 105 -15.54 -19.09 3.13
C LEU A 105 -14.70 -20.36 3.23
#